data_AF-A0A1W7D5Y1-F1
#
_entry.id   AF-A0A1W7D5Y1-F1
#
_cell.length_a   1.000
_cell.length_b   1.000
_cell.length_c   1.000
_cell.angle_alpha   90.00
_cell.angle_beta   90.00
_cell.angle_gamma   90.00
#
_symmetry.space_group_name_H-M   'P 1'
#
loop_
_entity.id
_entity.type
_entity.pdbx_description
1 polymer ?
#
loop_
_entity_poly.entity_id
_entity_poly.type
_entity_poly.pdbx_seq_one_letter_code
_entity_poly.pdbx_strand_id
1 'polypeptide(L)'
;MPDLTGSGLQAAQDAAQDAGFHDLTSHDSLGRDRMQIMDRNWIVCFQSPEPGEHATDTEIDFGAVKLAEECPDEDSTEPVAEAGETMPDLVGESVNVARDALPDGVGLTVRDVSGEDRMILVESNWQVCAQEPAAGTGLAGESVTLRAVKFEEPCP
;
A
#
# COMPACT_ATOMS: atom_id res chain seq x y z
N MET A 1 -18.90 1.86 17.67
CA MET A 1 -18.15 2.33 16.50
C MET A 1 -18.97 3.36 15.73
N PRO A 2 -18.56 4.64 15.72
CA PRO A 2 -19.16 5.65 14.83
C PRO A 2 -18.89 5.36 13.35
N ASP A 3 -19.66 6.00 12.46
CA ASP A 3 -19.31 6.09 11.05
C ASP A 3 -18.34 7.25 10.85
N LEU A 4 -17.11 6.91 10.46
CA LEU A 4 -15.95 7.78 10.33
C LEU A 4 -15.46 7.87 8.88
N THR A 5 -16.14 7.19 7.96
CA THR A 5 -15.87 7.29 6.53
C THR A 5 -16.00 8.74 6.06
N GLY A 6 -15.06 9.19 5.22
CA GLY A 6 -14.96 10.58 4.74
C GLY A 6 -14.34 11.56 5.75
N SER A 7 -14.00 11.12 6.95
CA SER A 7 -13.28 11.95 7.93
C SER A 7 -11.78 11.98 7.63
N GLY A 8 -11.10 13.07 8.03
CA GLY A 8 -9.64 13.04 8.08
C GLY A 8 -9.14 12.00 9.08
N LEU A 9 -8.06 11.27 8.76
CA LEU A 9 -7.64 10.09 9.54
C LEU A 9 -7.36 10.40 11.03
N GLN A 10 -6.67 11.51 11.33
CA GLN A 10 -6.46 11.93 12.72
C GLN A 10 -7.80 12.17 13.45
N ALA A 11 -8.76 12.83 12.80
CA ALA A 11 -10.05 13.11 13.41
C ALA A 11 -10.88 11.84 13.60
N ALA A 12 -10.76 10.87 12.70
CA ALA A 12 -11.37 9.55 12.85
C ALA A 12 -10.79 8.80 14.06
N GLN A 13 -9.46 8.76 14.18
CA GLN A 13 -8.78 8.14 15.32
C GLN A 13 -9.17 8.81 16.65
N ASP A 14 -9.18 10.15 16.71
CA ASP A 14 -9.61 10.89 17.90
C ASP A 14 -11.07 10.56 18.28
N ALA A 15 -11.97 10.52 17.29
CA ALA A 15 -13.38 10.18 17.52
C ALA A 15 -13.60 8.73 17.96
N ALA A 16 -12.81 7.78 17.43
CA ALA A 16 -12.83 6.39 17.87
C ALA A 16 -12.35 6.25 19.32
N GLN A 17 -11.28 6.96 19.69
CA GLN A 17 -10.75 7.00 21.06
C GLN A 17 -11.73 7.63 22.05
N ASP A 18 -12.38 8.74 21.67
CA ASP A 18 -13.44 9.36 22.48
C ASP A 18 -14.65 8.42 22.69
N ALA A 19 -14.91 7.53 21.73
CA ALA A 19 -15.91 6.47 21.84
C ALA A 19 -15.42 5.21 22.60
N GLY A 20 -14.17 5.20 23.07
CA GLY A 20 -13.57 4.14 23.88
C GLY A 20 -12.76 3.09 23.12
N PHE A 21 -12.61 3.22 21.80
CA PHE A 21 -11.81 2.30 20.98
C PHE A 21 -10.35 2.79 20.93
N HIS A 22 -9.44 1.98 21.46
CA HIS A 22 -8.02 2.36 21.57
C HIS A 22 -7.07 1.47 20.76
N ASP A 23 -7.54 0.31 20.31
CA ASP A 23 -6.80 -0.56 19.40
C ASP A 23 -7.10 -0.12 17.97
N LEU A 24 -6.26 0.79 17.45
CA LEU A 24 -6.47 1.44 16.16
C LEU A 24 -5.29 1.13 15.23
N THR A 25 -5.61 0.71 14.02
CA THR A 25 -4.68 0.55 12.91
C THR A 25 -5.20 1.31 11.68
N SER A 26 -4.33 1.53 10.71
CA SER A 26 -4.70 2.14 9.44
C SER A 26 -3.73 1.76 8.34
N HIS A 27 -4.24 1.72 7.11
CA HIS A 27 -3.49 1.29 5.94
C HIS A 27 -3.85 2.13 4.70
N ASP A 28 -2.97 2.08 3.69
CA ASP A 28 -3.17 2.81 2.43
C ASP A 28 -4.12 2.04 1.51
N SER A 29 -5.35 2.54 1.36
CA SER A 29 -6.39 1.88 0.56
C SER A 29 -6.08 1.74 -0.93
N LEU A 30 -5.06 2.44 -1.43
CA LEU A 30 -4.57 2.27 -2.80
C LEU A 30 -3.51 1.18 -2.94
N GLY A 31 -3.18 0.46 -1.86
CA GLY A 31 -2.26 -0.69 -1.90
C GLY A 31 -0.82 -0.29 -2.23
N ARG A 32 -0.41 0.97 -1.99
CA ARG A 32 0.94 1.45 -2.34
C ARG A 32 1.92 1.41 -1.18
N ASP A 33 1.51 0.80 -0.07
CA ASP A 33 2.24 0.71 1.20
C ASP A 33 2.90 2.03 1.61
N ARG A 34 2.13 3.11 1.57
CA ARG A 34 2.61 4.43 1.99
C ARG A 34 2.44 4.60 3.49
N MET A 35 3.56 4.83 4.18
CA MET A 35 3.52 5.19 5.60
C MET A 35 2.70 6.45 5.87
N GLN A 36 1.77 6.34 6.82
CA GLN A 36 0.84 7.41 7.19
C GLN A 36 1.39 8.34 8.27
N ILE A 37 2.66 8.76 8.13
CA ILE A 37 3.42 9.55 9.14
C ILE A 37 2.68 10.82 9.60
N MET A 38 1.89 11.41 8.70
CA MET A 38 1.08 12.59 8.97
C MET A 38 -0.36 12.27 8.55
N ASP A 39 -1.01 11.44 9.35
CA ASP A 39 -2.45 11.13 9.38
C ASP A 39 -3.39 12.27 8.97
N ARG A 40 -3.16 13.52 9.39
CA ARG A 40 -3.98 14.67 8.94
C ARG A 40 -3.98 14.91 7.42
N ASN A 41 -3.04 14.32 6.68
CA ASN A 41 -2.96 14.37 5.21
C ASN A 41 -3.68 13.20 4.54
N TRP A 42 -4.51 12.47 5.29
CA TRP A 42 -5.25 11.31 4.83
C TRP A 42 -6.74 11.45 5.14
N ILE A 43 -7.56 10.84 4.29
CA ILE A 43 -9.01 10.73 4.45
C ILE A 43 -9.40 9.25 4.50
N VAL A 44 -10.27 8.90 5.43
CA VAL A 44 -10.79 7.54 5.61
C VAL A 44 -11.77 7.22 4.49
N CYS A 45 -11.52 6.14 3.77
CA CYS A 45 -12.38 5.61 2.72
C CYS A 45 -13.14 4.38 3.17
N PHE A 46 -12.53 3.57 4.04
CA PHE A 46 -13.10 2.36 4.59
C PHE A 46 -12.82 2.27 6.09
N GLN A 47 -13.70 1.58 6.79
CA GLN A 47 -13.50 1.24 8.19
C GLN A 47 -13.93 -0.20 8.45
N SER A 48 -13.19 -0.88 9.31
CA SER A 48 -13.54 -2.20 9.82
C SER A 48 -13.38 -2.20 11.34
N PRO A 49 -14.35 -2.71 12.12
CA PRO A 49 -15.66 -3.16 11.69
C PRO A 49 -16.58 -2.02 11.20
N GLU A 50 -17.66 -2.41 10.53
CA GLU A 50 -18.72 -1.49 10.10
C GLU A 50 -19.29 -0.69 11.30
N PRO A 51 -19.84 0.51 11.06
CA PRO A 51 -20.46 1.31 12.11
C PRO A 51 -21.52 0.53 12.91
N GLY A 52 -21.55 0.70 14.23
CA GLY A 52 -22.49 -0.03 15.10
C GLY A 52 -21.99 -0.33 16.51
N GLU A 53 -22.68 -1.23 17.19
CA GLU A 53 -22.34 -1.71 18.53
C GLU A 53 -21.24 -2.78 18.45
N HIS A 54 -20.09 -2.49 19.07
CA HIS A 54 -18.94 -3.40 19.16
C HIS A 54 -18.32 -3.29 20.54
N ALA A 55 -17.55 -4.31 20.95
CA ALA A 55 -16.78 -4.25 22.18
C ALA A 55 -15.62 -3.25 22.03
N THR A 56 -15.29 -2.49 23.07
CA THR A 56 -14.28 -1.41 22.99
C THR A 56 -12.85 -1.91 22.84
N ASP A 57 -12.62 -3.20 23.05
CA ASP A 57 -11.36 -3.91 22.81
C ASP A 57 -11.27 -4.50 21.40
N THR A 58 -12.26 -4.26 20.54
CA THR A 58 -12.19 -4.59 19.11
C THR A 58 -11.19 -3.68 18.41
N GLU A 59 -10.26 -4.27 17.67
CA GLU A 59 -9.37 -3.54 16.76
C GLU A 59 -10.19 -2.84 15.68
N ILE A 60 -9.88 -1.57 15.45
CA ILE A 60 -10.45 -0.76 14.38
C ILE A 60 -9.38 -0.51 13.33
N ASP A 61 -9.64 -0.90 12.10
CA ASP A 61 -8.80 -0.61 10.95
C ASP A 61 -9.44 0.49 10.08
N PHE A 62 -8.64 1.48 9.71
CA PHE A 62 -9.02 2.53 8.78
C PHE A 62 -8.24 2.41 7.47
N GLY A 63 -8.94 2.06 6.39
CA GLY A 63 -8.44 2.22 5.03
C GLY A 63 -8.52 3.69 4.62
N ALA A 64 -7.37 4.30 4.29
CA ALA A 64 -7.28 5.72 3.98
C ALA A 64 -6.46 6.02 2.71
N VAL A 65 -6.79 7.14 2.05
CA VAL A 65 -6.03 7.69 0.91
C VAL A 65 -5.55 9.10 1.21
N LYS A 66 -4.61 9.65 0.41
CA LYS A 66 -4.19 11.05 0.59
C LYS A 66 -5.35 11.99 0.27
N LEU A 67 -5.35 13.18 0.88
CA LEU A 67 -6.41 14.19 0.67
C LEU A 67 -6.66 14.60 -0.79
N ALA A 68 -5.66 14.44 -1.67
CA ALA A 68 -5.77 14.77 -3.10
C ALA A 68 -6.19 13.58 -3.97
N GLU A 69 -6.42 12.41 -3.37
CA GLU A 69 -6.80 11.18 -4.04
C GLU A 69 -8.29 10.88 -3.83
N GLU A 70 -8.85 10.08 -4.72
CA GLU A 70 -10.23 9.59 -4.61
C GLU A 70 -10.23 8.25 -3.89
N CYS A 71 -11.27 8.02 -3.09
CA CYS A 71 -11.49 6.71 -2.50
C CYS A 71 -11.75 5.68 -3.60
N PRO A 72 -11.04 4.54 -3.60
CA PRO A 72 -11.32 3.48 -4.57
C PRO A 72 -12.69 2.83 -4.28
N ASP A 73 -13.23 2.10 -5.25
CA ASP A 73 -14.46 1.32 -5.05
C ASP A 73 -14.26 0.14 -4.09
N GLU A 74 -13.04 -0.41 -4.05
CA GLU A 74 -12.65 -1.56 -3.24
C GLU A 74 -11.38 -1.24 -2.44
N ASP A 75 -11.31 -1.75 -1.21
CA ASP A 75 -10.19 -1.50 -0.31
C ASP A 75 -9.04 -2.48 -0.56
N SER A 76 -7.83 -1.96 -0.72
CA SER A 76 -6.64 -2.79 -0.97
C SER A 76 -6.04 -3.27 0.35
N THR A 77 -6.67 -4.29 0.93
CA THR A 77 -6.28 -4.89 2.22
C THR A 77 -5.47 -6.17 2.06
N GLU A 78 -5.49 -6.79 0.88
CA GLU A 78 -4.80 -8.05 0.65
C GLU A 78 -3.29 -7.82 0.46
N PRO A 79 -2.44 -8.39 1.34
CA PRO A 79 -1.00 -8.29 1.16
C PRO A 79 -0.58 -9.11 -0.06
N VAL A 80 0.35 -8.55 -0.82
CA VAL A 80 1.00 -9.26 -1.92
C VAL A 80 1.75 -10.48 -1.36
N ALA A 81 1.68 -11.59 -2.08
CA ALA A 81 2.33 -12.82 -1.66
C ALA A 81 3.85 -12.65 -1.58
N GLU A 82 4.38 -12.87 -0.38
CA GLU A 82 5.82 -12.93 -0.12
C GLU A 82 6.50 -13.97 -1.02
N ALA A 83 7.64 -13.61 -1.57
CA ALA A 83 8.46 -14.47 -2.41
C ALA A 83 9.01 -15.66 -1.62
N GLY A 84 8.60 -16.86 -2.01
CA GLY A 84 9.19 -18.11 -1.56
C GLY A 84 10.29 -18.58 -2.51
N GLU A 85 10.14 -19.79 -3.03
CA GLU A 85 11.05 -20.36 -4.04
C GLU A 85 10.86 -19.73 -5.43
N THR A 86 9.73 -19.06 -5.66
CA THR A 86 9.35 -18.49 -6.97
C THR A 86 9.03 -17.01 -6.86
N MET A 87 9.26 -16.31 -7.97
CA MET A 87 8.97 -14.89 -8.15
C MET A 87 7.46 -14.62 -8.05
N PRO A 88 6.99 -13.74 -7.15
CA PRO A 88 5.59 -13.32 -7.09
C PRO A 88 5.21 -12.48 -8.31
N ASP A 89 3.92 -12.32 -8.56
CA ASP A 89 3.44 -11.35 -9.54
C ASP A 89 3.36 -9.97 -8.90
N LEU A 90 4.25 -9.08 -9.33
CA LEU A 90 4.44 -7.73 -8.80
C LEU A 90 4.02 -6.67 -9.83
N VAL A 91 3.52 -7.06 -11.01
CA VAL A 91 3.09 -6.11 -12.03
C VAL A 91 1.81 -5.40 -11.55
N GLY A 92 1.81 -4.08 -11.61
CA GLY A 92 0.72 -3.26 -11.11
C GLY A 92 0.92 -2.77 -9.67
N GLU A 93 1.77 -3.46 -8.90
CA GLU A 93 2.09 -3.09 -7.53
C GLU A 93 3.00 -1.87 -7.46
N SER A 94 3.02 -1.21 -6.30
CA SER A 94 4.03 -0.19 -6.04
C SER A 94 5.42 -0.81 -5.91
N VAL A 95 6.47 -0.05 -6.22
CA VAL A 95 7.86 -0.53 -6.02
C VAL A 95 8.14 -0.82 -4.54
N ASN A 96 7.47 -0.12 -3.62
CA ASN A 96 7.63 -0.36 -2.18
C ASN A 96 7.04 -1.73 -1.79
N VAL A 97 5.82 -2.02 -2.21
CA VAL A 97 5.20 -3.34 -2.01
C VAL A 97 6.03 -4.45 -2.66
N ALA A 98 6.53 -4.21 -3.87
CA ALA A 98 7.40 -5.15 -4.55
C ALA A 98 8.73 -5.40 -3.82
N ARG A 99 9.25 -4.40 -3.10
CA ARG A 99 10.45 -4.54 -2.26
C ARG A 99 10.15 -5.43 -1.06
N ASP A 100 9.05 -5.17 -0.37
CA ASP A 100 8.68 -5.88 0.86
C ASP A 100 8.33 -7.34 0.57
N ALA A 101 7.67 -7.61 -0.57
CA ALA A 101 7.36 -8.96 -1.00
C ALA A 101 8.58 -9.79 -1.43
N LEU A 102 9.78 -9.23 -1.51
CA LEU A 102 10.99 -9.94 -1.97
C LEU A 102 11.92 -10.28 -0.78
N PRO A 103 12.69 -11.38 -0.86
CA PRO A 103 13.49 -11.81 0.28
C PRO A 103 14.61 -10.81 0.59
N ASP A 104 14.90 -10.63 1.87
CA ASP A 104 16.02 -9.82 2.34
C ASP A 104 17.33 -10.21 1.65
N GLY A 105 18.06 -9.23 1.13
CA GLY A 105 19.36 -9.42 0.49
C GLY A 105 19.32 -9.85 -0.97
N VAL A 106 18.14 -10.00 -1.59
CA VAL A 106 18.04 -10.13 -3.04
C VAL A 106 18.64 -8.90 -3.73
N GLY A 107 19.41 -9.11 -4.80
CA GLY A 107 19.92 -8.01 -5.60
C GLY A 107 18.80 -7.38 -6.43
N LEU A 108 18.16 -6.32 -5.93
CA LEU A 108 17.05 -5.65 -6.63
C LEU A 108 17.52 -4.36 -7.33
N THR A 109 17.33 -4.32 -8.65
CA THR A 109 17.51 -3.13 -9.51
C THR A 109 16.14 -2.61 -9.95
N VAL A 110 15.87 -1.32 -9.74
CA VAL A 110 14.65 -0.67 -10.23
C VAL A 110 15.02 0.38 -11.28
N ARG A 111 14.32 0.39 -12.42
CA ARG A 111 14.57 1.29 -13.54
C ARG A 111 13.32 2.08 -13.91
N ASP A 112 13.46 3.39 -14.02
CA ASP A 112 12.46 4.24 -14.65
C ASP A 112 12.41 3.94 -16.16
N VAL A 113 11.24 3.57 -16.67
CA VAL A 113 11.02 3.28 -18.09
C VAL A 113 10.11 4.30 -18.77
N SER A 114 9.83 5.44 -18.12
CA SER A 114 9.08 6.55 -18.75
C SER A 114 9.87 7.24 -19.88
N GLY A 115 11.18 7.00 -19.95
CA GLY A 115 12.11 7.70 -20.84
C GLY A 115 12.75 8.95 -20.23
N GLU A 116 12.45 9.26 -18.98
CA GLU A 116 13.04 10.39 -18.25
C GLU A 116 14.28 10.03 -17.40
N ASP A 117 14.62 8.74 -17.28
CA ASP A 117 15.79 8.22 -16.54
C ASP A 117 15.89 8.76 -15.10
N ARG A 118 14.77 8.90 -14.39
CA ARG A 118 14.74 9.51 -13.05
C ARG A 118 15.22 8.53 -11.98
N MET A 119 15.72 9.09 -10.88
CA MET A 119 16.01 8.31 -9.67
C MET A 119 14.71 7.98 -8.92
N ILE A 120 14.56 6.70 -8.57
CA ILE A 120 13.43 6.18 -7.79
C ILE A 120 13.81 6.25 -6.31
N LEU A 121 13.40 7.31 -5.62
CA LEU A 121 13.72 7.54 -4.20
C LEU A 121 12.58 7.24 -3.25
N VAL A 122 11.34 7.49 -3.69
CA VAL A 122 10.12 7.25 -2.91
C VAL A 122 9.35 6.17 -3.64
N GLU A 123 9.70 4.91 -3.36
CA GLU A 123 9.28 3.72 -4.12
C GLU A 123 7.75 3.58 -4.21
N SER A 124 7.02 3.98 -3.17
CA SER A 124 5.55 3.97 -3.12
C SER A 124 4.86 4.89 -4.15
N ASN A 125 5.60 5.82 -4.77
CA ASN A 125 5.07 6.71 -5.81
C ASN A 125 5.24 6.12 -7.22
N TRP A 126 5.74 4.89 -7.33
CA TRP A 126 6.07 4.25 -8.60
C TRP A 126 5.38 2.91 -8.71
N GLN A 127 4.82 2.64 -9.88
CA GLN A 127 4.18 1.37 -10.23
C GLN A 127 5.12 0.50 -11.05
N VAL A 128 5.15 -0.79 -10.74
CA VAL A 128 5.88 -1.80 -11.52
C VAL A 128 5.10 -2.11 -12.80
N CYS A 129 5.72 -1.86 -13.95
CA CYS A 129 5.19 -2.18 -15.27
C CYS A 129 5.61 -3.56 -15.76
N ALA A 130 6.81 -3.99 -15.36
CA ALA A 130 7.33 -5.30 -15.72
C ALA A 130 8.42 -5.73 -14.75
N GLN A 131 8.54 -7.04 -14.58
CA GLN A 131 9.51 -7.67 -13.70
C GLN A 131 10.37 -8.70 -14.44
N GLU A 132 11.57 -8.92 -13.91
CA GLU A 132 12.45 -10.01 -14.31
C GLU A 132 13.15 -10.56 -13.06
N PRO A 133 13.08 -11.87 -12.75
CA PRO A 133 12.39 -12.93 -13.50
C PRO A 133 10.86 -12.74 -13.63
N ALA A 134 10.25 -13.43 -14.60
CA ALA A 134 8.79 -13.41 -14.73
C ALA A 134 8.12 -14.15 -13.56
N ALA A 135 6.89 -13.77 -13.23
CA ALA A 135 6.11 -14.40 -12.16
C ALA A 135 6.08 -15.93 -12.31
N GLY A 136 6.19 -16.65 -11.19
CA GLY A 136 6.28 -18.10 -11.11
C GLY A 136 7.65 -18.71 -11.47
N THR A 137 8.61 -17.89 -11.93
CA THR A 137 9.99 -18.36 -12.17
C THR A 137 10.74 -18.54 -10.85
N GLY A 138 11.62 -19.54 -10.74
CA GLY A 138 12.39 -19.76 -9.52
C GLY A 138 13.32 -18.58 -9.16
N LEU A 139 13.31 -18.14 -7.90
CA LEU A 139 14.22 -17.12 -7.36
C LEU A 139 15.45 -17.80 -6.74
N ALA A 140 16.34 -18.33 -7.57
CA ALA A 140 17.51 -19.09 -7.11
C ALA A 140 18.67 -18.17 -6.65
N GLY A 141 18.39 -17.12 -5.87
CA GLY A 141 19.37 -16.09 -5.49
C GLY A 141 19.77 -15.17 -6.64
N GLU A 142 18.96 -15.12 -7.70
CA GLU A 142 19.16 -14.26 -8.86
C GLU A 142 18.82 -12.81 -8.53
N SER A 143 19.42 -11.87 -9.27
CA SER A 143 19.06 -10.46 -9.17
C SER A 143 17.70 -10.20 -9.81
N VAL A 144 16.84 -9.46 -9.12
CA VAL A 144 15.55 -9.01 -9.63
C VAL A 144 15.69 -7.65 -10.29
N THR A 145 15.08 -7.48 -11.46
CA THR A 145 14.94 -6.18 -12.12
C THR A 145 13.47 -5.81 -12.23
N LEU A 146 13.11 -4.65 -11.67
CA LEU A 146 11.80 -4.04 -11.83
C LEU A 146 11.90 -2.85 -12.78
N ARG A 147 10.97 -2.78 -13.73
CA ARG A 147 10.76 -1.63 -14.61
C ARG A 147 9.53 -0.90 -14.13
N ALA A 148 9.67 0.39 -13.83
CA ALA A 148 8.63 1.16 -13.17
C ALA A 148 8.43 2.54 -13.80
N VAL A 149 7.25 3.11 -13.57
CA VAL A 149 6.87 4.49 -13.92
C VAL A 149 6.13 5.12 -12.75
N LYS A 150 5.84 6.43 -12.79
CA LYS A 150 4.97 7.04 -11.78
C LYS A 150 3.53 6.53 -11.94
N PHE A 151 2.76 6.46 -10.85
CA PHE A 151 1.35 6.03 -10.92
C PHE A 151 0.49 6.91 -11.85
N GLU A 152 0.90 8.14 -12.09
CA GLU A 152 0.24 9.08 -13.00
C GLU A 152 0.65 8.90 -14.47
N GLU A 153 1.55 7.95 -14.76
CA GLU A 153 2.11 7.69 -16.09
C GLU A 153 1.70 6.30 -16.59
N PRO A 154 1.45 6.13 -17.91
CA PRO A 154 1.13 4.83 -18.46
C PRO A 154 2.38 3.95 -18.55
N CYS A 155 2.21 2.65 -18.28
CA CYS A 155 3.22 1.65 -18.58
C CYS A 155 3.43 1.50 -20.11
N PRO A 156 4.69 1.46 -20.59
CA PRO A 156 5.02 1.35 -22.01
C PRO A 156 4.83 -0.06 -22.59
#